data_AF-A0A6P5SBC2-F1
#
_entry.id   AF-A0A6P5SBC2-F1
#
_cell.length_a   1.000
_cell.length_b   1.000
_cell.length_c   1.000
_cell.angle_alpha   90.00
_cell.angle_beta   90.00
_cell.angle_gamma   90.00
#
_symmetry.space_group_name_H-M   'P 1'
#
loop_
_entity.id
_entity.type
_entity.pdbx_description
1 polymer ?
#
loop_
_entity_poly.entity_id
_entity_poly.type
_entity_poly.pdbx_seq_one_letter_code
_entity_poly.pdbx_strand_id
1 'polypeptide(L)'
;MGALDEGHFCSELENGVKLGCIDLSFEEEPETIAIEDAVKVLMQGLGEDVNREGLKKTPLRVAKALREGTRGYRQKAKDIVQGALFPESGLDNTVGHAGGAGGLVVVRDLDLFSYCESCMLPFQVKCHVGYVPSGQRVVGLSKLSRVADVFAKRLQEPQHLADEVCSALQHGIKPAGVAVVLQCLHIHFPNLESAFLDSNHQGWVELLVSSGSGVFENENANLWADFLNLLRFRGINVEKNRMRDSSDQHWCPSRSPSGAIAASKIESVNQGMVTAVASILRSLGEDPLRKELVGTPARFVKWLMNFQTSNLDMKLNGFVSDRVDPQKLNGDGCKEKKIRSELNLSFWSQCEHHLLPFYGVVHIGYLCTEGFNPIAKSLLQSIVCFYGFKLQVQERLTRQIAETVSSLLGGDVIVVVEANHTCMISRGIEKFGSSTATIAVLGRFSTDPAARAKFLQSIPNTAVSGR
;
A
#
# COMPACT_ATOMS: atom_id res chain seq x y z
N MET A 1 8.77 -20.03 15.95
CA MET A 1 9.24 -19.07 16.97
C MET A 1 8.76 -17.70 16.54
N GLY A 2 7.99 -16.92 17.30
CA GLY A 2 7.40 -17.12 18.61
C GLY A 2 6.09 -16.32 18.67
N ALA A 3 5.21 -16.75 19.55
CA ALA A 3 4.04 -15.98 19.98
C ALA A 3 4.51 -14.66 20.62
N LEU A 4 3.90 -13.56 20.21
CA LEU A 4 3.89 -12.27 20.92
C LEU A 4 2.45 -11.79 20.81
N ASP A 5 1.61 -12.21 21.77
CA ASP A 5 1.33 -11.56 23.05
C ASP A 5 0.23 -10.51 22.87
N GLU A 6 -0.97 -10.94 23.28
CA GLU A 6 -2.16 -10.12 23.44
C GLU A 6 -1.98 -9.29 24.71
N GLY A 7 -1.86 -7.97 24.59
CA GLY A 7 -1.65 -7.14 25.78
C GLY A 7 -1.83 -5.65 25.58
N HIS A 8 -2.95 -5.15 26.10
CA HIS A 8 -3.12 -3.83 26.72
C HIS A 8 -3.03 -2.56 25.86
N PHE A 9 -4.20 -2.01 25.52
CA PHE A 9 -4.49 -0.57 25.65
C PHE A 9 -5.96 -0.36 26.05
N CYS A 10 -6.25 -0.47 27.34
CA CYS A 10 -7.48 0.09 27.94
C CYS A 10 -7.05 1.32 28.74
N SER A 11 -7.36 2.51 28.21
CA SER A 11 -7.34 3.73 29.00
C SER A 11 -8.64 3.79 29.79
N GLU A 12 -8.50 3.99 31.09
CA GLU A 12 -9.55 4.04 32.09
C GLU A 12 -10.69 5.01 31.72
N LEU A 13 -11.93 4.52 31.82
CA LEU A 13 -13.12 5.33 32.03
C LEU A 13 -13.70 4.93 33.39
N GLU A 14 -13.30 5.65 34.42
CA GLU A 14 -13.99 5.69 35.69
C GLU A 14 -15.38 6.31 35.48
N ASN A 15 -16.42 5.48 35.45
CA ASN A 15 -17.62 5.64 36.26
C ASN A 15 -18.63 4.55 35.91
N GLY A 16 -18.92 3.71 36.90
CA GLY A 16 -19.70 2.49 36.74
C GLY A 16 -21.19 2.73 36.50
N VAL A 17 -21.70 2.10 35.44
CA VAL A 17 -23.02 1.45 35.41
C VAL A 17 -22.87 0.17 34.58
N LYS A 18 -22.89 -1.00 35.23
CA LYS A 18 -22.94 -2.30 34.54
C LYS A 18 -24.34 -2.50 33.96
N LEU A 19 -24.49 -2.31 32.66
CA LEU A 19 -25.59 -2.91 31.89
C LEU A 19 -25.05 -4.14 31.17
N GLY A 20 -25.64 -5.31 31.43
CA GLY A 20 -25.22 -6.57 30.83
C GLY A 20 -25.46 -6.57 29.33
N CYS A 21 -24.42 -6.27 28.56
CA CYS A 21 -24.30 -6.66 27.17
C CYS A 21 -23.27 -7.79 27.13
N ILE A 22 -23.60 -8.90 26.48
CA ILE A 22 -22.62 -9.92 26.14
C ILE A 22 -21.68 -9.23 25.14
N ASP A 23 -20.49 -8.81 25.59
CA ASP A 23 -19.45 -8.30 24.68
C ASP A 23 -19.04 -9.48 23.80
N LEU A 24 -19.67 -9.59 22.62
CA LEU A 24 -19.21 -10.46 21.55
C LEU A 24 -17.76 -10.08 21.26
N SER A 25 -16.88 -11.07 21.14
CA SER A 25 -15.53 -10.80 20.68
C SER A 25 -15.62 -10.18 19.27
N PHE A 26 -14.68 -9.30 18.90
CA PHE A 26 -14.66 -8.63 17.58
C PHE A 26 -14.82 -9.62 16.40
N GLU A 27 -14.38 -10.86 16.58
CA GLU A 27 -14.46 -11.96 15.60
C GLU A 27 -15.89 -12.50 15.43
N GLU A 28 -16.72 -12.39 16.45
CA GLU A 28 -18.11 -12.88 16.47
C GLU A 28 -19.13 -11.81 16.05
N GLU A 29 -18.68 -10.58 15.79
CA GLU A 29 -19.55 -9.53 15.26
C GLU A 29 -20.12 -9.90 13.87
N PRO A 30 -21.43 -9.73 13.62
CA PRO A 30 -22.07 -10.08 12.35
C PRO A 30 -21.40 -9.47 11.12
N GLU A 31 -20.91 -8.23 11.25
CA GLU A 31 -20.19 -7.51 10.21
C GLU A 31 -18.87 -8.18 9.86
N THR A 32 -18.14 -8.69 10.87
CA THR A 32 -16.88 -9.44 10.66
C THR A 32 -17.17 -10.72 9.89
N ILE A 33 -18.15 -11.50 10.35
CA ILE A 33 -18.53 -12.78 9.73
C ILE A 33 -18.94 -12.57 8.26
N ALA A 34 -19.76 -11.55 7.98
CA ALA A 34 -20.19 -11.23 6.63
C ALA A 34 -19.03 -10.85 5.69
N ILE A 35 -18.03 -10.11 6.20
CA ILE A 35 -16.82 -9.81 5.43
C ILE A 35 -15.99 -11.08 5.20
N GLU A 36 -15.85 -11.95 6.21
CA GLU A 36 -15.13 -13.21 6.06
C GLU A 36 -15.73 -14.11 4.96
N ASP A 37 -17.06 -14.25 4.97
CA ASP A 37 -17.76 -15.06 3.97
C ASP A 37 -17.63 -14.46 2.56
N ALA A 38 -17.72 -13.13 2.43
CA ALA A 38 -17.45 -12.46 1.17
C ALA A 38 -16.00 -12.69 0.69
N VAL A 39 -15.02 -12.64 1.59
CA VAL A 39 -13.61 -12.89 1.25
C VAL A 39 -13.38 -14.34 0.79
N LYS A 40 -14.06 -15.33 1.40
CA LYS A 40 -14.01 -16.73 0.91
C LYS A 40 -14.52 -16.83 -0.53
N VAL A 41 -15.61 -16.13 -0.87
CA VAL A 41 -16.12 -16.06 -2.26
C VAL A 41 -15.08 -15.46 -3.21
N LEU A 42 -14.38 -14.41 -2.78
CA LEU A 42 -13.31 -13.80 -3.59
C LEU A 42 -12.15 -14.78 -3.84
N MET A 43 -11.73 -15.52 -2.81
CA MET A 43 -10.64 -16.51 -2.91
C MET A 43 -11.03 -17.68 -3.81
N GLN A 44 -12.27 -18.18 -3.69
CA GLN A 44 -12.81 -19.21 -4.59
C GLN A 44 -12.88 -18.73 -6.03
N GLY A 45 -13.27 -17.47 -6.24
CA GLY A 45 -13.30 -16.86 -7.58
C GLY A 45 -11.92 -16.74 -8.23
N LEU A 46 -10.86 -16.62 -7.43
CA LEU A 46 -9.46 -16.69 -7.90
C LEU A 46 -8.96 -18.12 -8.15
N GLY A 47 -9.75 -19.14 -7.86
CA GLY A 47 -9.37 -20.55 -7.99
C GLY A 47 -8.53 -21.09 -6.82
N GLU A 48 -8.50 -20.41 -5.68
CA GLU A 48 -7.75 -20.87 -4.50
C GLU A 48 -8.54 -21.85 -3.62
N ASP A 49 -7.81 -22.75 -2.96
CA ASP A 49 -8.36 -23.55 -1.86
C ASP A 49 -8.36 -22.75 -0.55
N VAL A 50 -9.55 -22.32 -0.11
CA VAL A 50 -9.76 -21.59 1.15
C VAL A 50 -9.30 -22.36 2.39
N ASN A 51 -9.17 -23.69 2.31
CA ASN A 51 -8.72 -24.54 3.40
C ASN A 51 -7.20 -24.76 3.42
N ARG A 52 -6.45 -24.22 2.44
CA ARG A 52 -4.98 -24.24 2.47
C ARG A 52 -4.48 -23.54 3.73
N GLU A 53 -3.50 -24.13 4.41
CA GLU A 53 -3.01 -23.69 5.72
C GLU A 53 -2.72 -22.17 5.78
N GLY A 54 -1.95 -21.62 4.83
CA GLY A 54 -1.64 -20.18 4.75
C GLY A 54 -2.84 -19.26 4.49
N LEU A 55 -3.96 -19.80 3.97
CA LEU A 55 -5.16 -19.07 3.58
C LEU A 55 -6.31 -19.16 4.60
N LYS A 56 -6.32 -20.15 5.50
CA LYS A 56 -7.42 -20.38 6.47
C LYS A 56 -7.79 -19.13 7.28
N LYS A 57 -6.79 -18.33 7.66
CA LYS A 57 -6.97 -17.11 8.45
C LYS A 57 -7.04 -15.83 7.61
N THR A 58 -6.92 -15.94 6.28
CA THR A 58 -7.00 -14.79 5.37
C THR A 58 -8.34 -14.06 5.46
N PRO A 59 -9.51 -14.73 5.45
CA PRO A 59 -10.79 -14.05 5.62
C PRO A 59 -10.84 -13.14 6.85
N LEU A 60 -10.56 -13.68 8.03
CA LEU A 60 -10.51 -12.91 9.28
C LEU A 60 -9.47 -11.78 9.25
N ARG A 61 -8.29 -12.04 8.69
CA ARG A 61 -7.23 -11.03 8.56
C ARG A 61 -7.68 -9.85 7.69
N VAL A 62 -8.40 -10.12 6.59
CA VAL A 62 -8.95 -9.09 5.71
C VAL A 62 -10.08 -8.33 6.41
N ALA A 63 -10.99 -9.03 7.07
CA ALA A 63 -12.09 -8.42 7.82
C ALA A 63 -11.59 -7.44 8.90
N LYS A 64 -10.63 -7.88 9.73
CA LYS A 64 -9.98 -7.02 10.73
C LYS A 64 -9.34 -5.78 10.10
N ALA A 65 -8.61 -5.94 9.00
CA ALA A 65 -7.93 -4.83 8.33
C ALA A 65 -8.91 -3.79 7.76
N LEU A 66 -9.96 -4.23 7.08
CA LEU A 66 -10.97 -3.35 6.51
C LEU A 66 -11.77 -2.61 7.59
N ARG A 67 -12.22 -3.31 8.63
CA ARG A 67 -12.97 -2.71 9.75
C ARG A 67 -12.14 -1.69 10.53
N GLU A 68 -10.83 -1.96 10.70
CA GLU A 68 -9.89 -1.06 11.36
C GLU A 68 -9.58 0.17 10.51
N GLY A 69 -9.23 -0.03 9.23
CA GLY A 69 -8.96 1.08 8.32
C GLY A 69 -10.20 1.87 7.88
N THR A 70 -11.40 1.47 8.33
CA THR A 70 -12.65 2.23 8.17
C THR A 70 -13.29 2.62 9.51
N ARG A 71 -12.55 2.55 10.63
CA ARG A 71 -13.06 2.90 11.96
C ARG A 71 -13.52 4.35 12.09
N GLY A 72 -13.04 5.22 11.20
CA GLY A 72 -13.33 6.65 11.17
C GLY A 72 -14.81 6.98 10.94
N TYR A 73 -15.60 6.08 10.36
CA TYR A 73 -17.06 6.23 10.25
C TYR A 73 -17.78 6.19 11.61
N ARG A 74 -17.19 5.50 12.60
CA ARG A 74 -17.73 5.37 13.96
C ARG A 74 -17.20 6.46 14.91
N GLN A 75 -16.42 7.41 14.41
CA GLN A 75 -15.79 8.47 15.19
C GLN A 75 -16.33 9.85 14.78
N LYS A 76 -16.44 10.75 15.75
CA LYS A 76 -16.86 12.14 15.54
C LYS A 76 -15.70 13.08 15.82
N ALA A 77 -15.27 13.83 14.79
CA ALA A 77 -14.17 14.79 14.92
C ALA A 77 -14.44 15.86 16.00
N LYS A 78 -15.70 16.26 16.17
CA LYS A 78 -16.12 17.24 17.19
C LYS A 78 -15.70 16.84 18.61
N ASP A 79 -15.86 15.56 18.95
CA ASP A 79 -15.58 15.05 20.30
C ASP A 79 -14.06 15.04 20.60
N ILE A 80 -13.23 14.95 19.56
CA ILE A 80 -11.76 14.98 19.67
C ILE A 80 -11.25 16.39 19.98
N VAL A 81 -11.85 17.41 19.36
CA VAL A 81 -11.39 18.81 19.43
C VAL A 81 -11.86 19.50 20.72
N GLN A 82 -13.09 19.24 21.16
CA GLN A 82 -13.71 19.98 22.27
C GLN A 82 -13.00 19.81 23.63
N GLY A 83 -12.27 18.72 23.84
CA GLY A 83 -11.57 18.45 25.10
C GLY A 83 -10.14 19.01 25.21
N ALA A 84 -9.67 19.85 24.27
CA ALA A 84 -8.24 20.24 24.22
C ALA A 84 -7.98 21.63 23.63
N LEU A 85 -8.89 22.57 23.87
CA LEU A 85 -8.64 23.99 23.62
C LEU A 85 -8.05 24.59 24.90
N PHE A 86 -6.86 25.16 24.78
CA PHE A 86 -6.15 25.77 25.91
C PHE A 86 -6.06 27.28 25.72
N PRO A 87 -6.20 28.07 26.80
CA PRO A 87 -5.85 29.48 26.75
C PRO A 87 -4.34 29.61 26.53
N GLU A 88 -3.93 30.50 25.62
CA GLU A 88 -2.52 30.80 25.44
C GLU A 88 -2.01 31.60 26.66
N SER A 89 -1.12 31.00 27.44
CA SER A 89 -0.58 31.59 28.68
C SER A 89 0.65 32.44 28.38
N GLY A 90 0.68 33.70 28.85
CA GLY A 90 1.89 34.55 28.83
C GLY A 90 1.90 35.74 27.84
N LEU A 91 0.77 36.06 27.19
CA LEU A 91 0.62 37.29 26.40
C LEU A 91 -0.15 38.34 27.18
N ASP A 92 0.54 38.99 28.11
CA ASP A 92 0.03 40.16 28.82
C ASP A 92 -0.08 41.34 27.81
N ASN A 93 -1.30 41.64 27.38
CA ASN A 93 -1.77 42.93 26.83
C ASN A 93 -1.06 43.58 25.62
N THR A 94 -0.06 42.97 24.97
CA THR A 94 0.40 43.44 23.64
C THR A 94 -0.33 42.68 22.54
N VAL A 95 -1.50 43.23 22.17
CA VAL A 95 -2.36 42.74 21.10
C VAL A 95 -1.65 42.95 19.75
N GLY A 96 -1.00 41.90 19.24
CA GLY A 96 -0.91 41.71 17.80
C GLY A 96 -2.34 41.54 17.24
N HIS A 97 -2.60 41.97 16.01
CA HIS A 97 -3.95 42.01 15.40
C HIS A 97 -4.66 40.64 15.28
N ALA A 98 -4.09 39.56 15.82
CA ALA A 98 -4.72 38.27 16.06
C ALA A 98 -4.23 37.75 17.41
N GLY A 99 -5.10 37.61 18.42
CA GLY A 99 -4.71 37.20 19.77
C GLY A 99 -4.01 35.83 19.80
N GLY A 100 -2.78 35.80 20.34
CA GLY A 100 -1.93 34.62 20.50
C GLY A 100 -0.50 34.86 19.99
N ALA A 101 0.23 33.82 19.57
CA ALA A 101 1.50 33.92 18.81
C ALA A 101 1.43 34.89 17.60
N GLY A 102 0.22 35.33 17.24
CA GLY A 102 -0.06 36.37 16.27
C GLY A 102 -0.03 35.87 14.83
N GLY A 103 0.27 34.59 14.62
CA GLY A 103 0.56 34.04 13.30
C GLY A 103 0.24 32.56 13.12
N LEU A 104 0.76 32.01 12.04
CA LEU A 104 0.48 30.68 11.54
C LEU A 104 1.11 29.56 12.41
N VAL A 105 0.30 28.59 12.84
CA VAL A 105 0.75 27.34 13.46
C VAL A 105 0.71 26.23 12.43
N VAL A 106 1.79 25.46 12.29
CA VAL A 106 1.91 24.35 11.31
C VAL A 106 2.24 23.03 11.99
N VAL A 107 1.45 22.00 11.70
CA VAL A 107 1.77 20.59 11.95
C VAL A 107 1.88 19.89 10.59
N ARG A 108 2.98 19.19 10.37
CA ARG A 108 3.34 18.63 9.05
C ARG A 108 3.91 17.24 9.20
N ASP A 109 4.04 16.54 8.07
CA ASP A 109 4.52 15.16 7.99
C ASP A 109 3.67 14.19 8.83
N LEU A 110 2.35 14.41 8.82
CA LEU A 110 1.41 13.48 9.42
C LEU A 110 1.19 12.30 8.49
N ASP A 111 1.81 11.18 8.85
CA ASP A 111 1.76 9.91 8.14
C ASP A 111 0.42 9.21 8.42
N LEU A 112 -0.44 9.12 7.39
CA LEU A 112 -1.78 8.54 7.43
C LEU A 112 -2.01 7.63 6.22
N PHE A 113 -2.99 6.74 6.29
CA PHE A 113 -3.46 6.00 5.11
C PHE A 113 -4.98 6.04 5.03
N SER A 114 -5.50 5.83 3.84
CA SER A 114 -6.93 5.67 3.60
C SER A 114 -7.18 4.59 2.56
N TYR A 115 -8.42 4.13 2.44
CA TYR A 115 -8.83 3.27 1.34
C TYR A 115 -9.42 4.11 0.21
N CYS A 116 -9.03 3.85 -1.03
CA CYS A 116 -9.56 4.56 -2.19
C CYS A 116 -11.02 4.16 -2.42
N GLU A 117 -11.95 5.10 -2.39
CA GLU A 117 -13.37 4.78 -2.62
C GLU A 117 -13.65 4.21 -4.01
N SER A 118 -12.80 4.51 -4.99
CA SER A 118 -12.97 4.01 -6.37
C SER A 118 -12.56 2.55 -6.54
N CYS A 119 -11.62 2.03 -5.75
CA CYS A 119 -11.08 0.68 -5.97
C CYS A 119 -10.84 -0.14 -4.70
N MET A 120 -11.16 0.37 -3.51
CA MET A 120 -10.94 -0.26 -2.20
C MET A 120 -9.48 -0.63 -1.87
N LEU A 121 -8.49 -0.18 -2.66
CA LEU A 121 -7.08 -0.36 -2.31
C LEU A 121 -6.58 0.75 -1.38
N PRO A 122 -5.64 0.44 -0.48
CA PRO A 122 -5.05 1.44 0.39
C PRO A 122 -4.17 2.40 -0.40
N PHE A 123 -4.18 3.67 -0.01
CA PHE A 123 -3.28 4.70 -0.49
C PHE A 123 -2.67 5.46 0.70
N GLN A 124 -1.44 5.92 0.52
CA GLN A 124 -0.73 6.69 1.53
C GLN A 124 -1.15 8.16 1.45
N VAL A 125 -1.23 8.79 2.61
CA VAL A 125 -1.53 10.22 2.78
C VAL A 125 -0.48 10.82 3.72
N LYS A 126 0.29 11.76 3.22
CA LYS A 126 1.09 12.65 4.06
C LYS A 126 0.36 13.96 4.21
N CYS A 127 -0.13 14.23 5.40
CA CYS A 127 -1.00 15.37 5.72
C CYS A 127 -0.20 16.50 6.39
N HIS A 128 -0.47 17.72 5.93
CA HIS A 128 0.09 18.96 6.47
C HIS A 128 -1.05 19.91 6.78
N VAL A 129 -1.08 20.41 8.01
CA VAL A 129 -2.13 21.29 8.54
C VAL A 129 -1.51 22.59 9.01
N GLY A 130 -1.99 23.70 8.49
CA GLY A 130 -1.75 25.05 9.00
C GLY A 130 -3.04 25.63 9.58
N TYR A 131 -2.96 26.38 10.68
CA TYR A 131 -4.10 27.18 11.14
C TYR A 131 -3.64 28.47 11.83
N VAL A 132 -4.50 29.48 11.82
CA VAL A 132 -4.26 30.77 12.49
C VAL A 132 -5.15 30.87 13.73
N PRO A 133 -4.59 30.74 14.96
CA PRO A 133 -5.36 30.82 16.20
C PRO A 133 -6.20 32.11 16.29
N SER A 134 -7.34 32.01 16.98
CA SER A 134 -8.19 33.17 17.27
C SER A 134 -8.84 33.04 18.65
N GLY A 135 -9.21 34.17 19.24
CA GLY A 135 -9.89 34.19 20.54
C GLY A 135 -9.05 33.60 21.69
N GLN A 136 -7.73 33.79 21.66
CA GLN A 136 -6.77 33.35 22.69
C GLN A 136 -6.79 31.83 22.97
N ARG A 137 -7.18 31.02 21.99
CA ARG A 137 -7.23 29.55 22.11
C ARG A 137 -6.31 28.87 21.12
N VAL A 138 -5.55 27.91 21.63
CA VAL A 138 -4.66 27.04 20.84
C VAL A 138 -5.12 25.60 21.02
N VAL A 139 -5.03 24.79 19.96
CA VAL A 139 -5.37 23.37 20.02
C VAL A 139 -4.11 22.54 20.34
N GLY A 140 -4.25 21.51 21.16
CA GLY A 140 -3.18 20.53 21.34
C GLY A 140 -2.79 19.90 20.00
N LEU A 141 -1.49 19.90 19.64
CA LEU A 141 -0.99 19.46 18.32
C LEU A 141 -1.43 18.04 17.96
N SER A 142 -1.49 17.13 18.94
CA SER A 142 -1.94 15.75 18.75
C SER A 142 -3.41 15.62 18.34
N LYS A 143 -4.21 16.70 18.42
CA LYS A 143 -5.62 16.68 17.99
C LYS A 143 -5.76 16.91 16.50
N LEU A 144 -4.87 17.68 15.89
CA LEU A 144 -4.84 17.87 14.43
C LEU A 144 -4.65 16.52 13.72
N SER A 145 -3.68 15.73 14.19
CA SER A 145 -3.45 14.38 13.67
C SER A 145 -4.62 13.43 13.91
N ARG A 146 -5.23 13.47 15.11
CA ARG A 146 -6.40 12.63 15.41
C ARG A 146 -7.62 12.99 14.56
N VAL A 147 -7.88 14.27 14.31
CA VAL A 147 -8.97 14.69 13.41
C VAL A 147 -8.68 14.21 11.99
N ALA A 148 -7.46 14.37 11.50
CA ALA A 148 -7.08 13.85 10.19
C ALA A 148 -7.24 12.32 10.10
N ASP A 149 -6.89 11.57 11.16
CA ASP A 149 -7.07 10.11 11.24
C ASP A 149 -8.55 9.69 11.16
N VAL A 150 -9.49 10.43 11.79
CA VAL A 150 -10.93 10.13 11.68
C VAL A 150 -11.40 10.08 10.24
N PHE A 151 -10.94 11.02 9.41
CA PHE A 151 -11.34 11.08 8.01
C PHE A 151 -10.51 10.16 7.13
N ALA A 152 -9.22 9.97 7.43
CA ALA A 152 -8.36 9.05 6.69
C ALA A 152 -8.76 7.58 6.91
N LYS A 153 -9.32 7.21 8.07
CA LYS A 153 -9.84 5.84 8.31
C LYS A 153 -11.23 5.64 7.71
N ARG A 154 -11.37 5.89 6.41
CA ARG A 154 -12.62 5.79 5.61
C ARG A 154 -12.30 5.35 4.17
N LEU A 155 -13.33 5.15 3.36
CA LEU A 155 -13.20 5.13 1.90
C LEU A 155 -13.19 6.59 1.40
N GLN A 156 -12.11 7.01 0.74
CA GLN A 156 -11.85 8.41 0.40
C GLN A 156 -11.39 8.64 -1.03
N GLU A 157 -11.60 9.87 -1.45
CA GLU A 157 -10.94 10.57 -2.54
C GLU A 157 -10.05 11.68 -1.92
N PRO A 158 -8.81 11.90 -2.40
CA PRO A 158 -7.87 12.86 -1.82
C PRO A 158 -8.42 14.26 -1.56
N GLN A 159 -9.08 14.89 -2.53
CA GLN A 159 -9.63 16.24 -2.37
C GLN A 159 -10.74 16.24 -1.32
N HIS A 160 -11.65 15.26 -1.37
CA HIS A 160 -12.71 15.13 -0.36
C HIS A 160 -12.14 14.97 1.06
N LEU A 161 -11.10 14.16 1.23
CA LEU A 161 -10.39 14.01 2.51
C LEU A 161 -9.80 15.36 2.98
N ALA A 162 -9.17 16.14 2.09
CA ALA A 162 -8.62 17.44 2.44
C ALA A 162 -9.72 18.41 2.92
N ASP A 163 -10.86 18.43 2.23
CA ASP A 163 -12.00 19.28 2.53
C ASP A 163 -12.67 18.90 3.85
N GLU A 164 -12.87 17.61 4.12
CA GLU A 164 -13.45 17.14 5.38
C GLU A 164 -12.57 17.48 6.58
N VAL A 165 -11.25 17.28 6.47
CA VAL A 165 -10.29 17.63 7.53
C VAL A 165 -10.29 19.13 7.77
N CYS A 166 -10.20 19.93 6.70
CA CYS A 166 -10.20 21.39 6.78
C CYS A 166 -11.48 21.92 7.46
N SER A 167 -12.64 21.45 6.99
CA SER A 167 -13.94 21.83 7.54
C SER A 167 -14.10 21.43 9.01
N ALA A 168 -13.71 20.20 9.38
CA ALA A 168 -13.84 19.73 10.76
C ALA A 168 -12.96 20.52 11.73
N LEU A 169 -11.73 20.86 11.32
CA LEU A 169 -10.84 21.70 12.10
C LEU A 169 -11.37 23.13 12.23
N GLN A 170 -11.86 23.72 11.14
CA GLN A 170 -12.46 25.06 11.16
C GLN A 170 -13.65 25.12 12.12
N HIS A 171 -14.58 24.16 12.05
CA HIS A 171 -15.77 24.14 12.90
C HIS A 171 -15.44 23.79 14.36
N GLY A 172 -14.48 22.89 14.59
CA GLY A 172 -14.11 22.42 15.92
C GLY A 172 -13.29 23.44 16.71
N ILE A 173 -12.28 24.05 16.07
CA ILE A 173 -11.35 24.99 16.70
C ILE A 173 -11.90 26.42 16.65
N LYS A 174 -12.64 26.76 15.58
CA LYS A 174 -13.06 28.13 15.21
C LYS A 174 -11.89 29.12 15.11
N PRO A 175 -10.82 28.78 14.37
CA PRO A 175 -9.67 29.66 14.18
C PRO A 175 -10.01 30.78 13.17
N ALA A 176 -9.09 31.72 12.95
CA ALA A 176 -9.24 32.70 11.88
C ALA A 176 -9.22 32.01 10.49
N GLY A 177 -8.52 30.88 10.38
CA GLY A 177 -8.61 29.99 9.23
C GLY A 177 -7.75 28.73 9.39
N VAL A 178 -7.99 27.77 8.51
CA VAL A 178 -7.28 26.49 8.40
C VAL A 178 -6.85 26.26 6.95
N ALA A 179 -5.66 25.71 6.77
CA ALA A 179 -5.17 25.18 5.51
C ALA A 179 -4.76 23.71 5.70
N VAL A 180 -5.12 22.87 4.74
CA VAL A 180 -4.73 21.45 4.67
C VAL A 180 -4.09 21.21 3.32
N VAL A 181 -2.93 20.55 3.31
CA VAL A 181 -2.25 20.07 2.10
C VAL A 181 -1.99 18.58 2.29
N LEU A 182 -2.42 17.76 1.34
CA LEU A 182 -2.18 16.32 1.34
C LEU A 182 -1.30 15.94 0.15
N GLN A 183 -0.27 15.14 0.42
CA GLN A 183 0.47 14.40 -0.59
C GLN A 183 0.00 12.95 -0.55
N CYS A 184 -0.68 12.52 -1.60
CA CYS A 184 -1.30 11.20 -1.69
C CYS A 184 -0.54 10.33 -2.68
N LEU A 185 -0.24 9.10 -2.30
CA LEU A 185 0.41 8.10 -3.14
C LEU A 185 -0.52 6.90 -3.31
N HIS A 186 -1.00 6.67 -4.52
CA HIS A 186 -1.81 5.51 -4.88
C HIS A 186 -1.00 4.50 -5.69
N ILE A 187 -1.16 3.22 -5.39
CA ILE A 187 -0.45 2.18 -6.14
C ILE A 187 -0.92 2.15 -7.61
N HIS A 188 0.01 2.01 -8.54
CA HIS A 188 -0.34 1.78 -9.94
C HIS A 188 -0.86 0.34 -10.13
N PHE A 189 -1.81 0.16 -11.06
CA PHE A 189 -2.32 -1.17 -11.37
C PHE A 189 -1.37 -1.87 -12.36
N PRO A 190 -0.84 -3.06 -12.05
CA PRO A 190 -0.02 -3.77 -13.00
C PRO A 190 -0.88 -4.21 -14.19
N ASN A 191 -0.44 -3.88 -15.41
CA ASN A 191 -0.85 -4.56 -16.64
C ASN A 191 0.20 -5.66 -16.92
N LEU A 192 -0.22 -6.87 -17.28
CA LEU A 192 0.69 -7.95 -17.66
C LEU A 192 1.67 -7.51 -18.76
N GLU A 193 1.25 -6.64 -19.69
CA GLU A 193 2.11 -6.07 -20.73
C GLU A 193 3.18 -5.13 -20.16
N SER A 194 2.83 -4.32 -19.15
CA SER A 194 3.78 -3.41 -18.48
C SER A 194 4.86 -4.15 -17.68
N ALA A 195 4.57 -5.37 -17.20
CA ALA A 195 5.53 -6.20 -16.48
C ALA A 195 6.70 -6.71 -17.37
N PHE A 196 6.54 -6.69 -18.69
CA PHE A 196 7.59 -7.05 -19.65
C PHE A 196 8.31 -5.85 -20.27
N LEU A 197 7.73 -4.64 -20.21
CA LEU A 197 8.16 -3.49 -21.02
C LEU A 197 8.78 -2.34 -20.23
N ASP A 198 8.40 -2.13 -18.97
CA ASP A 198 8.84 -0.93 -18.25
C ASP A 198 9.98 -1.21 -17.28
N SER A 199 11.15 -0.61 -17.57
CA SER A 199 12.28 -0.48 -16.63
C SER A 199 12.14 0.73 -15.71
N ASN A 200 11.21 1.65 -16.02
CA ASN A 200 10.91 2.85 -15.23
C ASN A 200 9.55 2.68 -14.53
N HIS A 201 9.53 1.94 -13.43
CA HIS A 201 8.35 1.85 -12.59
C HIS A 201 8.12 3.17 -11.85
N GLN A 202 7.30 4.06 -12.42
CA GLN A 202 6.50 4.96 -11.58
C GLN A 202 5.41 4.09 -10.91
N GLY A 203 5.81 3.30 -9.92
CA GLY A 203 4.92 2.34 -9.22
C GLY A 203 3.80 3.01 -8.42
N TRP A 204 3.82 4.33 -8.33
CA TRP A 204 2.88 5.15 -7.59
C TRP A 204 2.41 6.33 -8.42
N VAL A 205 1.12 6.62 -8.32
CA VAL A 205 0.53 7.88 -8.75
C VAL A 205 0.56 8.81 -7.56
N GLU A 206 1.32 9.89 -7.68
CA GLU A 206 1.36 10.97 -6.70
C GLU A 206 0.35 12.05 -7.07
N LEU A 207 -0.47 12.45 -6.11
CA LEU A 207 -1.39 13.57 -6.23
C LEU A 207 -1.18 14.50 -5.02
N LEU A 208 -1.16 15.79 -5.30
CA LEU A 208 -1.13 16.83 -4.30
C LEU A 208 -2.48 17.55 -4.34
N VAL A 209 -3.14 17.65 -3.19
CA VAL A 209 -4.41 18.38 -3.03
C VAL A 209 -4.32 19.34 -1.87
N SER A 210 -5.13 20.39 -1.90
CA SER A 210 -5.20 21.39 -0.85
C SER A 210 -6.63 21.84 -0.59
N SER A 211 -6.89 22.24 0.65
CA SER A 211 -8.16 22.82 1.07
C SER A 211 -7.90 23.95 2.07
N GLY A 212 -8.67 25.03 1.98
CA GLY A 212 -8.52 26.23 2.81
C GLY A 212 -9.86 26.76 3.29
N SER A 213 -9.89 27.33 4.49
CA SER A 213 -11.08 27.97 5.07
C SER A 213 -10.72 29.21 5.90
N GLY A 214 -11.63 30.18 6.00
CA GLY A 214 -11.40 31.46 6.68
C GLY A 214 -10.35 32.29 5.95
N VAL A 215 -9.30 32.73 6.67
CA VAL A 215 -8.19 33.51 6.06
C VAL A 215 -7.41 32.77 4.96
N PHE A 216 -7.67 31.47 4.76
CA PHE A 216 -7.11 30.64 3.69
C PHE A 216 -8.10 30.37 2.54
N GLU A 217 -9.29 30.98 2.50
CA GLU A 217 -10.23 30.80 1.36
C GLU A 217 -9.68 31.35 0.04
N ASN A 218 -8.90 32.42 0.10
CA ASN A 218 -8.23 32.97 -1.08
C ASN A 218 -6.82 32.39 -1.18
N GLU A 219 -6.58 31.54 -2.18
CA GLU A 219 -5.27 30.92 -2.46
C GLU A 219 -4.13 31.93 -2.69
N ASN A 220 -4.46 33.17 -3.04
CA ASN A 220 -3.50 34.27 -3.25
C ASN A 220 -3.20 35.06 -1.96
N ALA A 221 -3.78 34.67 -0.81
CA ALA A 221 -3.47 35.30 0.46
C ALA A 221 -2.01 35.04 0.86
N ASN A 222 -1.33 36.06 1.42
CA ASN A 222 0.06 35.96 1.89
C ASN A 222 0.27 34.77 2.85
N LEU A 223 -0.76 34.39 3.61
CA LEU A 223 -0.72 33.26 4.54
C LEU A 223 -0.54 31.90 3.85
N TRP A 224 -1.08 31.71 2.63
CA TRP A 224 -0.78 30.51 1.85
C TRP A 224 0.70 30.46 1.47
N ALA A 225 1.27 31.59 1.05
CA ALA A 225 2.70 31.66 0.72
C ALA A 225 3.55 31.32 1.94
N ASP A 226 3.23 31.85 3.12
CA ASP A 226 3.92 31.52 4.37
C ASP A 226 3.81 30.02 4.70
N PHE A 227 2.62 29.44 4.61
CA PHE A 227 2.40 28.01 4.85
C PHE A 227 3.22 27.14 3.90
N LEU A 228 3.15 27.43 2.59
CA LEU A 228 3.86 26.65 1.58
C LEU A 228 5.38 26.80 1.69
N ASN A 229 5.88 28.01 2.00
CA ASN A 229 7.30 28.24 2.26
C ASN A 229 7.78 27.48 3.50
N LEU A 230 6.96 27.44 4.56
CA LEU A 230 7.27 26.62 5.73
C LEU A 230 7.42 25.16 5.34
N LEU A 231 6.51 24.58 4.55
CA LEU A 231 6.63 23.22 4.04
C LEU A 231 7.93 23.00 3.23
N ARG A 232 8.27 23.95 2.35
CA ARG A 232 9.51 23.88 1.54
C ARG A 232 10.79 23.88 2.35
N PHE A 233 10.86 24.56 3.50
CA PHE A 233 12.04 24.48 4.37
C PHE A 233 12.38 23.06 4.84
N ARG A 234 11.44 22.11 4.75
CA ARG A 234 11.68 20.69 5.03
C ARG A 234 11.79 19.81 3.78
N GLY A 235 11.90 20.43 2.60
CA GLY A 235 12.00 19.72 1.33
C GLY A 235 10.65 19.21 0.80
N ILE A 236 9.52 19.64 1.38
CA ILE A 236 8.19 19.31 0.87
C ILE A 236 7.89 20.25 -0.31
N ASN A 237 8.01 19.73 -1.53
CA ASN A 237 7.81 20.54 -2.74
C ASN A 237 6.34 20.49 -3.21
N VAL A 238 5.57 21.48 -2.81
CA VAL A 238 4.14 21.66 -3.18
C VAL A 238 3.99 22.27 -4.59
N GLU A 239 5.08 22.67 -5.24
CA GLU A 239 5.02 23.43 -6.51
C GLU A 239 4.90 22.55 -7.77
N LYS A 240 4.99 21.21 -7.64
CA LYS A 240 5.16 20.30 -8.78
C LYS A 240 3.87 19.78 -9.45
N ASN A 241 2.67 20.12 -8.99
CA ASN A 241 1.42 19.66 -9.61
C ASN A 241 0.33 20.74 -9.60
N ARG A 242 0.66 21.99 -9.93
CA ARG A 242 -0.38 22.97 -10.27
C ARG A 242 -0.98 22.60 -11.63
N MET A 243 -2.26 22.21 -11.58
CA MET A 243 -3.19 22.00 -12.69
C MET A 243 -2.89 20.83 -13.65
N ARG A 244 -3.51 19.67 -13.38
CA ARG A 244 -4.07 18.86 -14.47
C ARG A 244 -5.41 19.51 -14.84
N ASP A 245 -5.35 20.54 -15.70
CA ASP A 245 -6.50 21.16 -16.38
C ASP A 245 -7.12 20.22 -17.44
N SER A 246 -7.21 18.93 -17.15
CA SER A 246 -7.99 18.00 -17.97
C SER A 246 -9.00 17.32 -17.06
N SER A 247 -10.28 17.61 -17.30
CA SER A 247 -11.45 17.02 -16.66
C SER A 247 -11.51 15.48 -16.75
N ASP A 248 -10.56 14.85 -17.46
CA ASP A 248 -10.65 13.46 -17.89
C ASP A 248 -9.64 12.53 -17.19
N GLN A 249 -8.76 13.05 -16.32
CA GLN A 249 -7.76 12.24 -15.64
C GLN A 249 -8.10 12.01 -14.17
N HIS A 250 -8.80 10.90 -13.90
CA HIS A 250 -9.05 10.40 -12.55
C HIS A 250 -7.74 10.01 -11.83
N TRP A 251 -7.61 10.37 -10.56
CA TRP A 251 -6.44 10.03 -9.73
C TRP A 251 -6.31 8.52 -9.49
N CYS A 252 -7.45 7.82 -9.37
CA CYS A 252 -7.47 6.38 -9.18
C CYS A 252 -7.16 5.68 -10.51
N PRO A 253 -6.07 4.90 -10.62
CA PRO A 253 -5.66 4.34 -11.90
C PRO A 253 -6.66 3.31 -12.48
N SER A 254 -7.64 2.86 -11.68
CA SER A 254 -8.68 1.90 -12.08
C SER A 254 -9.74 2.54 -12.96
N ARG A 255 -9.78 3.87 -13.00
CA ARG A 255 -10.68 4.68 -13.81
C ARG A 255 -10.02 5.21 -15.09
N SER A 256 -8.73 4.97 -15.31
CA SER A 256 -8.02 5.46 -16.49
C SER A 256 -8.33 4.62 -17.74
N PRO A 257 -8.63 5.24 -18.91
CA PRO A 257 -8.97 4.53 -20.15
C PRO A 257 -7.86 3.62 -20.69
N SER A 258 -6.60 3.92 -20.36
CA SER A 258 -5.42 3.16 -20.80
C SER A 258 -5.38 1.72 -20.23
N GLY A 259 -6.16 1.42 -19.18
CA GLY A 259 -6.36 0.05 -18.68
C GLY A 259 -7.44 -0.75 -19.40
N ALA A 260 -8.02 -0.21 -20.49
CA ALA A 260 -9.05 -0.86 -21.29
C ALA A 260 -8.55 -1.45 -22.62
N ILE A 261 -7.33 -1.12 -23.07
CA ILE A 261 -6.90 -1.42 -24.45
C ILE A 261 -6.20 -2.80 -24.58
N ALA A 262 -5.82 -3.46 -23.47
CA ALA A 262 -5.11 -4.75 -23.50
C ALA A 262 -5.95 -5.97 -23.05
N ALA A 263 -7.28 -5.90 -23.10
CA ALA A 263 -8.15 -7.03 -22.78
C ALA A 263 -9.17 -7.25 -23.90
N SER A 264 -8.71 -7.68 -25.08
CA SER A 264 -9.55 -8.10 -26.21
C SER A 264 -10.30 -9.42 -25.99
N LYS A 265 -10.40 -9.88 -24.75
CA LYS A 265 -11.35 -10.90 -24.28
C LYS A 265 -11.90 -10.45 -22.93
N ILE A 266 -12.98 -9.66 -22.94
CA ILE A 266 -13.76 -9.40 -21.72
C ILE A 266 -14.46 -10.73 -21.39
N GLU A 267 -13.80 -11.56 -20.57
CA GLU A 267 -14.55 -12.51 -19.74
C GLU A 267 -15.56 -11.71 -18.92
N SER A 268 -16.80 -12.20 -18.89
CA SER A 268 -17.84 -11.61 -18.05
C SER A 268 -17.33 -11.49 -16.61
N VAL A 269 -17.31 -10.27 -16.07
CA VAL A 269 -16.88 -10.02 -14.68
C VAL A 269 -17.62 -10.99 -13.76
N ASN A 270 -16.90 -11.70 -12.89
CA ASN A 270 -17.49 -12.69 -11.99
C ASN A 270 -18.51 -12.02 -11.06
N GLN A 271 -19.81 -12.17 -11.39
CA GLN A 271 -20.89 -11.48 -10.70
C GLN A 271 -21.03 -11.89 -9.22
N GLY A 272 -20.64 -13.13 -8.90
CA GLY A 272 -20.58 -13.62 -7.51
C GLY A 272 -19.57 -12.83 -6.69
N MET A 273 -18.38 -12.61 -7.22
CA MET A 273 -17.36 -11.79 -6.58
C MET A 273 -17.79 -10.33 -6.47
N VAL A 274 -18.40 -9.76 -7.50
CA VAL A 274 -18.91 -8.37 -7.46
C VAL A 274 -19.93 -8.21 -6.32
N THR A 275 -20.83 -9.19 -6.17
CA THR A 275 -21.81 -9.21 -5.09
C THR A 275 -21.15 -9.34 -3.72
N ALA A 276 -20.10 -10.16 -3.62
CA ALA A 276 -19.31 -10.30 -2.39
C ALA A 276 -18.66 -8.97 -1.98
N VAL A 277 -18.03 -8.25 -2.91
CA VAL A 277 -17.44 -6.92 -2.61
C VAL A 277 -18.50 -5.90 -2.20
N ALA A 278 -19.67 -5.90 -2.85
CA ALA A 278 -20.79 -5.07 -2.43
C ALA A 278 -21.28 -5.42 -1.02
N SER A 279 -21.21 -6.71 -0.64
CA SER A 279 -21.51 -7.15 0.73
C SER A 279 -20.48 -6.61 1.73
N ILE A 280 -19.19 -6.65 1.40
CA ILE A 280 -18.13 -6.05 2.23
C ILE A 280 -18.43 -4.58 2.49
N LEU A 281 -18.72 -3.79 1.45
CA LEU A 281 -19.05 -2.37 1.58
C LEU A 281 -20.22 -2.14 2.55
N ARG A 282 -21.31 -2.92 2.40
CA ARG A 282 -22.46 -2.84 3.32
C ARG A 282 -22.09 -3.16 4.76
N SER A 283 -21.27 -4.19 4.99
CA SER A 283 -20.77 -4.55 6.32
C SER A 283 -19.85 -3.51 6.94
N LEU A 284 -19.21 -2.66 6.13
CA LEU A 284 -18.44 -1.50 6.60
C LEU A 284 -19.33 -0.27 6.90
N GLY A 285 -20.64 -0.36 6.66
CA GLY A 285 -21.61 0.72 6.86
C GLY A 285 -21.79 1.63 5.65
N GLU A 286 -21.26 1.27 4.49
CA GLU A 286 -21.35 2.06 3.26
C GLU A 286 -22.48 1.58 2.35
N ASP A 287 -23.07 2.51 1.59
CA ASP A 287 -24.01 2.19 0.51
C ASP A 287 -23.26 2.01 -0.82
N PRO A 288 -23.21 0.79 -1.40
CA PRO A 288 -22.56 0.56 -2.70
C PRO A 288 -23.18 1.34 -3.86
N LEU A 289 -24.40 1.87 -3.69
CA LEU A 289 -25.11 2.66 -4.69
C LEU A 289 -24.84 4.15 -4.56
N ARG A 290 -24.10 4.62 -3.53
CA ARG A 290 -23.70 6.03 -3.45
C ARG A 290 -22.83 6.38 -4.65
N LYS A 291 -23.02 7.59 -5.17
CA LYS A 291 -22.48 8.08 -6.45
C LYS A 291 -21.01 7.73 -6.64
N GLU A 292 -20.19 7.86 -5.60
CA GLU A 292 -18.75 7.68 -5.70
C GLU A 292 -18.32 6.20 -5.67
N LEU A 293 -19.12 5.32 -5.02
CA LEU A 293 -18.89 3.87 -4.96
C LEU A 293 -19.51 3.09 -6.12
N VAL A 294 -20.35 3.72 -6.94
CA VAL A 294 -20.90 3.07 -8.12
C VAL A 294 -19.75 2.52 -9.00
N GLY A 295 -19.85 1.22 -9.29
CA GLY A 295 -18.84 0.48 -10.04
C GLY A 295 -17.58 0.09 -9.26
N THR A 296 -17.40 0.53 -8.01
CA THR A 296 -16.27 0.14 -7.15
C THR A 296 -16.16 -1.37 -6.98
N PRO A 297 -17.25 -2.11 -6.69
CA PRO A 297 -17.20 -3.57 -6.63
C PRO A 297 -16.62 -4.22 -7.89
N ALA A 298 -17.07 -3.79 -9.07
CA ALA A 298 -16.59 -4.32 -10.34
C ALA A 298 -15.12 -3.95 -10.62
N ARG A 299 -14.70 -2.72 -10.28
CA ARG A 299 -13.30 -2.28 -10.43
C ARG A 299 -12.36 -3.07 -9.51
N PHE A 300 -12.75 -3.32 -8.27
CA PHE A 300 -11.96 -4.13 -7.35
C PHE A 300 -11.86 -5.58 -7.82
N VAL A 301 -12.96 -6.19 -8.28
CA VAL A 301 -12.92 -7.56 -8.85
C VAL A 301 -12.05 -7.61 -10.10
N LYS A 302 -12.18 -6.65 -11.02
CA LYS A 302 -11.32 -6.58 -12.23
C LYS A 302 -9.85 -6.54 -11.85
N TRP A 303 -9.48 -5.72 -10.87
CA TRP A 303 -8.12 -5.68 -10.36
C TRP A 303 -7.68 -7.02 -9.76
N LEU A 304 -8.53 -7.61 -8.92
CA LEU A 304 -8.26 -8.88 -8.25
C LEU A 304 -7.96 -9.99 -9.26
N MET A 305 -8.71 -10.02 -10.36
CA MET A 305 -8.54 -11.00 -11.45
C MET A 305 -7.29 -10.79 -12.31
N ASN A 306 -6.58 -9.66 -12.21
CA ASN A 306 -5.30 -9.48 -12.93
C ASN A 306 -4.24 -10.49 -12.48
N PHE A 307 -4.39 -11.09 -11.30
CA PHE A 307 -3.50 -12.11 -10.74
C PHE A 307 -4.01 -13.54 -10.97
N GLN A 308 -5.11 -13.70 -11.71
CA GLN A 308 -5.63 -15.02 -12.05
C GLN A 308 -4.75 -15.67 -13.13
N THR A 309 -4.21 -16.84 -12.80
CA THR A 309 -3.35 -17.64 -13.69
C THR A 309 -4.14 -18.23 -14.85
N SER A 310 -4.11 -17.58 -16.01
CA SER A 310 -4.73 -18.17 -17.21
C SER A 310 -3.88 -18.12 -18.49
N ASN A 311 -2.70 -17.48 -18.53
CA ASN A 311 -1.92 -17.40 -19.79
C ASN A 311 -0.41 -17.66 -19.69
N LEU A 312 0.14 -17.83 -18.50
CA LEU A 312 1.60 -17.89 -18.31
C LEU A 312 2.14 -19.33 -18.28
N ASP A 313 1.29 -20.31 -17.94
CA ASP A 313 1.61 -21.74 -18.01
C ASP A 313 1.95 -22.20 -19.44
N MET A 314 1.30 -21.65 -20.48
CA MET A 314 1.60 -21.99 -21.89
C MET A 314 2.99 -21.51 -22.35
N LYS A 315 3.46 -20.35 -21.89
CA LYS A 315 4.75 -19.78 -22.35
C LYS A 315 5.94 -20.52 -21.75
N LEU A 316 5.89 -20.90 -20.47
CA LEU A 316 6.97 -21.63 -19.82
C LEU A 316 7.13 -23.05 -20.36
N ASN A 317 6.01 -23.75 -20.63
CA ASN A 317 6.05 -25.10 -21.20
C ASN A 317 6.72 -25.13 -22.59
N GLY A 318 6.60 -24.06 -23.38
CA GLY A 318 7.32 -23.92 -24.66
C GLY A 318 8.84 -23.86 -24.52
N PHE A 319 9.35 -23.21 -23.45
CA PHE A 319 10.80 -23.11 -23.19
C PHE A 319 11.39 -24.34 -22.49
N VAL A 320 10.58 -25.09 -21.72
CA VAL A 320 11.02 -26.30 -21.01
C VAL A 320 11.16 -27.52 -21.94
N SER A 321 10.55 -27.49 -23.13
CA SER A 321 10.67 -28.56 -24.13
C SER A 321 12.03 -28.61 -24.83
N ASP A 322 12.80 -27.52 -24.85
CA ASP A 322 14.18 -27.51 -25.36
C ASP A 322 15.15 -28.02 -24.27
N ARG A 323 14.97 -29.27 -23.84
CA ARG A 323 15.93 -29.91 -22.94
C ARG A 323 17.21 -30.24 -23.71
N VAL A 324 18.33 -29.69 -23.24
CA VAL A 324 19.65 -30.27 -23.51
C VAL A 324 19.85 -31.42 -22.52
N ASP A 325 20.09 -32.62 -23.04
CA ASP A 325 20.31 -33.84 -22.25
C ASP A 325 21.42 -33.64 -21.20
N PRO A 326 21.16 -33.89 -19.90
CA PRO A 326 22.18 -33.82 -18.86
C PRO A 326 23.05 -35.08 -18.78
N GLN A 327 23.28 -35.77 -19.90
CA GLN A 327 24.15 -36.95 -19.97
C GLN A 327 25.43 -36.67 -20.75
N LYS A 328 26.38 -36.02 -20.06
CA LYS A 328 27.83 -36.33 -20.06
C LYS A 328 28.55 -35.16 -19.41
N LEU A 329 29.16 -35.39 -18.25
CA LEU A 329 30.59 -35.16 -18.05
C LEU A 329 30.97 -35.64 -16.63
N ASN A 330 31.48 -36.87 -16.56
CA ASN A 330 32.48 -37.22 -15.55
C ASN A 330 33.77 -36.52 -15.98
N GLY A 331 34.21 -35.52 -15.21
CA GLY A 331 35.42 -34.77 -15.47
C GLY A 331 35.82 -34.00 -14.23
N ASP A 332 36.67 -34.62 -13.43
CA ASP A 332 37.37 -34.00 -12.31
C ASP A 332 38.28 -32.87 -12.83
N GLY A 333 38.11 -31.67 -12.30
CA GLY A 333 38.75 -30.45 -12.79
C GLY A 333 38.01 -29.20 -12.34
N CYS A 334 38.25 -28.76 -11.11
CA CYS A 334 37.69 -27.52 -10.55
C CYS A 334 38.27 -26.29 -11.28
N LYS A 335 37.68 -25.93 -12.42
CA LYS A 335 37.86 -24.61 -13.03
C LYS A 335 36.95 -23.60 -12.31
N GLU A 336 37.47 -22.39 -12.13
CA GLU A 336 36.84 -21.33 -11.35
C GLU A 336 35.47 -20.94 -11.95
N LYS A 337 34.37 -21.42 -11.36
CA LYS A 337 33.02 -21.06 -11.80
C LYS A 337 32.77 -19.57 -11.52
N LYS A 338 32.59 -18.76 -12.56
CA LYS A 338 32.26 -17.33 -12.44
C LYS A 338 30.79 -17.16 -12.05
N ILE A 339 30.52 -16.30 -11.06
CA ILE A 339 29.16 -15.85 -10.72
C ILE A 339 28.64 -14.97 -11.86
N ARG A 340 27.50 -15.36 -12.44
CA ARG A 340 26.67 -14.51 -13.31
C ARG A 340 25.47 -14.00 -12.51
N SER A 341 25.00 -12.80 -12.83
CA SER A 341 23.94 -12.13 -12.09
C SER A 341 22.99 -11.39 -13.02
N GLU A 342 21.69 -11.59 -12.82
CA GLU A 342 20.63 -10.74 -13.36
C GLU A 342 19.98 -10.00 -12.19
N LEU A 343 20.08 -8.67 -12.19
CA LEU A 343 19.65 -7.83 -11.08
C LEU A 343 18.45 -6.98 -11.49
N ASN A 344 17.65 -6.56 -10.50
CA ASN A 344 16.50 -5.68 -10.69
C ASN A 344 15.44 -6.25 -11.66
N LEU A 345 15.11 -7.53 -11.51
CA LEU A 345 13.96 -8.14 -12.23
C LEU A 345 12.68 -7.80 -11.46
N SER A 346 11.93 -6.84 -11.96
CA SER A 346 10.74 -6.36 -11.26
C SER A 346 9.61 -7.38 -11.24
N PHE A 347 8.82 -7.35 -10.17
CA PHE A 347 7.65 -8.20 -10.05
C PHE A 347 6.52 -7.51 -9.26
N TRP A 348 5.32 -8.01 -9.51
CA TRP A 348 4.10 -7.69 -8.79
C TRP A 348 3.47 -8.98 -8.32
N SER A 349 2.87 -8.95 -7.14
CA SER A 349 2.21 -10.10 -6.56
C SER A 349 1.09 -9.70 -5.61
N GLN A 350 0.30 -10.67 -5.19
CA GLN A 350 -0.79 -10.47 -4.26
C GLN A 350 -0.51 -11.22 -2.97
N CYS A 351 -0.51 -10.52 -1.84
CA CYS A 351 -0.21 -11.10 -0.54
C CYS A 351 -1.34 -12.04 -0.14
N GLU A 352 -1.04 -13.33 0.03
CA GLU A 352 -2.06 -14.33 0.35
C GLU A 352 -2.71 -14.10 1.72
N HIS A 353 -2.05 -13.38 2.62
CA HIS A 353 -2.57 -13.12 3.96
C HIS A 353 -3.72 -12.10 3.97
N HIS A 354 -3.71 -11.13 3.04
CA HIS A 354 -4.58 -9.93 3.09
C HIS A 354 -5.19 -9.55 1.74
N LEU A 355 -4.92 -10.32 0.68
CA LEU A 355 -5.40 -10.06 -0.68
C LEU A 355 -5.02 -8.68 -1.24
N LEU A 356 -3.94 -8.09 -0.73
CA LEU A 356 -3.42 -6.77 -1.12
C LEU A 356 -2.12 -6.90 -1.92
N PRO A 357 -1.81 -5.94 -2.80
CA PRO A 357 -0.63 -6.03 -3.65
C PRO A 357 0.68 -5.88 -2.85
N PHE A 358 1.71 -6.59 -3.29
CA PHE A 358 3.10 -6.31 -2.95
C PHE A 358 3.94 -6.37 -4.22
N TYR A 359 5.01 -5.60 -4.27
CA TYR A 359 5.82 -5.42 -5.46
C TYR A 359 7.27 -5.18 -5.07
N GLY A 360 8.17 -5.40 -6.01
CA GLY A 360 9.58 -5.19 -5.74
C GLY A 360 10.47 -5.73 -6.84
N VAL A 361 11.65 -6.17 -6.45
CA VAL A 361 12.69 -6.64 -7.36
C VAL A 361 13.23 -8.00 -6.93
N VAL A 362 13.60 -8.79 -7.93
CA VAL A 362 14.29 -10.06 -7.79
C VAL A 362 15.69 -9.93 -8.37
N HIS A 363 16.67 -10.41 -7.62
CA HIS A 363 18.07 -10.53 -8.05
C HIS A 363 18.43 -12.00 -8.08
N ILE A 364 18.98 -12.46 -9.20
CA ILE A 364 19.28 -13.87 -9.44
C ILE A 364 20.77 -14.00 -9.76
N GLY A 365 21.49 -14.76 -8.94
CA GLY A 365 22.87 -15.16 -9.17
C GLY A 365 22.98 -16.65 -9.43
N TYR A 366 23.86 -17.05 -10.34
CA TYR A 366 24.11 -18.46 -10.64
C TYR A 366 25.56 -18.72 -11.07
N LEU A 367 26.06 -19.93 -10.82
CA LEU A 367 27.38 -20.36 -11.27
C LEU A 367 27.27 -21.13 -12.58
N CYS A 368 27.93 -20.65 -13.64
CA CYS A 368 28.07 -21.40 -14.88
C CYS A 368 29.37 -22.20 -14.92
N THR A 369 29.30 -23.42 -15.44
CA THR A 369 30.48 -24.17 -15.91
C THR A 369 30.91 -23.63 -17.28
N GLU A 370 32.20 -23.61 -17.58
CA GLU A 370 32.71 -23.21 -18.90
C GLU A 370 32.05 -24.06 -20.01
N GLY A 371 31.51 -23.41 -21.05
CA GLY A 371 30.86 -24.07 -22.20
C GLY A 371 29.33 -24.02 -22.21
N PHE A 372 28.68 -23.57 -21.13
CA PHE A 372 27.22 -23.36 -21.12
C PHE A 372 26.83 -21.92 -21.52
N ASN A 373 25.87 -21.80 -22.45
CA ASN A 373 25.31 -20.51 -22.83
C ASN A 373 24.55 -19.88 -21.64
N PRO A 374 24.72 -18.58 -21.38
CA PRO A 374 23.92 -17.88 -20.38
C PRO A 374 22.44 -17.97 -20.71
N ILE A 375 21.60 -18.12 -19.68
CA ILE A 375 20.14 -17.99 -19.86
C ILE A 375 19.82 -16.55 -20.23
N ALA A 376 18.93 -16.37 -21.20
CA ALA A 376 18.43 -15.05 -21.58
C ALA A 376 17.68 -14.39 -20.41
N LYS A 377 17.96 -13.10 -20.16
CA LYS A 377 17.25 -12.28 -19.17
C LYS A 377 15.73 -12.38 -19.29
N SER A 378 15.20 -12.47 -20.51
CA SER A 378 13.76 -12.62 -20.79
C SER A 378 13.15 -13.91 -20.21
N LEU A 379 13.90 -15.01 -20.16
CA LEU A 379 13.45 -16.26 -19.55
C LEU A 379 13.39 -16.13 -18.03
N LEU A 380 14.42 -15.52 -17.41
CA LEU A 380 14.42 -15.25 -15.96
C LEU A 380 13.30 -14.28 -15.57
N GLN A 381 13.10 -13.22 -16.34
CA GLN A 381 11.96 -12.30 -16.16
C GLN A 381 10.62 -13.05 -16.29
N SER A 382 10.50 -14.00 -17.23
CA SER A 382 9.28 -14.80 -17.39
C SER A 382 9.01 -15.70 -16.18
N ILE A 383 10.05 -16.31 -15.58
CA ILE A 383 9.95 -17.08 -14.34
C ILE A 383 9.53 -16.17 -13.17
N VAL A 384 10.13 -14.99 -13.06
CA VAL A 384 9.77 -13.99 -12.05
C VAL A 384 8.31 -13.56 -12.20
N CYS A 385 7.86 -13.20 -13.41
CA CYS A 385 6.47 -12.84 -13.68
C CYS A 385 5.50 -14.00 -13.39
N PHE A 386 5.89 -15.24 -13.70
CA PHE A 386 5.07 -16.42 -13.42
C PHE A 386 4.77 -16.59 -11.95
N TYR A 387 5.79 -16.51 -11.09
CA TYR A 387 5.58 -16.65 -9.65
C TYR A 387 5.03 -15.37 -9.02
N GLY A 388 5.32 -14.20 -9.60
CA GLY A 388 4.82 -12.91 -9.17
C GLY A 388 3.30 -12.80 -9.30
N PHE A 389 2.74 -13.03 -10.49
CA PHE A 389 1.31 -12.80 -10.76
C PHE A 389 0.39 -13.90 -10.21
N LYS A 390 0.43 -14.12 -8.88
CA LYS A 390 -0.34 -15.08 -8.11
C LYS A 390 -0.56 -14.57 -6.68
N LEU A 391 -1.41 -15.27 -5.92
CA LEU A 391 -1.43 -15.18 -4.46
C LEU A 391 -0.19 -15.85 -3.86
N GLN A 392 0.60 -15.08 -3.13
CA GLN A 392 1.92 -15.49 -2.67
C GLN A 392 2.27 -15.04 -1.26
N VAL A 393 3.24 -15.78 -0.70
CA VAL A 393 4.11 -15.36 0.39
C VAL A 393 5.49 -15.11 -0.22
N GLN A 394 6.16 -14.02 0.17
CA GLN A 394 7.44 -13.61 -0.43
C GLN A 394 8.50 -14.72 -0.33
N GLU A 395 8.57 -15.39 0.81
CA GLU A 395 9.48 -16.50 1.09
C GLU A 395 9.26 -17.66 0.10
N ARG A 396 8.00 -18.02 -0.14
CA ARG A 396 7.63 -19.08 -1.10
C ARG A 396 7.99 -18.67 -2.53
N LEU A 397 7.67 -17.44 -2.93
CA LEU A 397 8.04 -16.90 -4.25
C LEU A 397 9.56 -16.95 -4.46
N THR A 398 10.33 -16.50 -3.47
CA THR A 398 11.82 -16.50 -3.51
C THR A 398 12.35 -17.91 -3.74
N ARG A 399 11.82 -18.88 -2.98
CA ARG A 399 12.22 -20.28 -3.06
C ARG A 399 11.84 -20.91 -4.40
N GLN A 400 10.62 -20.68 -4.88
CA GLN A 400 10.11 -21.22 -6.14
C GLN A 400 10.92 -20.73 -7.34
N ILE A 401 11.30 -19.44 -7.35
CA ILE A 401 12.20 -18.90 -8.38
C ILE A 401 13.55 -19.61 -8.31
N ALA A 402 14.15 -19.74 -7.13
CA ALA A 402 15.44 -20.40 -6.97
C ALA A 402 15.41 -21.86 -7.45
N GLU A 403 14.39 -22.63 -7.08
CA GLU A 403 14.24 -24.04 -7.48
C GLU A 403 14.05 -24.20 -9.00
N THR A 404 13.23 -23.34 -9.62
CA THR A 404 13.01 -23.36 -11.07
C THR A 404 14.24 -22.92 -11.84
N VAL A 405 14.95 -21.90 -11.39
CA VAL A 405 16.22 -21.49 -12.03
C VAL A 405 17.29 -22.57 -11.84
N SER A 406 17.33 -23.21 -10.67
CA SER A 406 18.26 -24.28 -10.34
C SER A 406 18.06 -25.52 -11.21
N SER A 407 16.82 -25.89 -11.51
CA SER A 407 16.52 -27.04 -12.39
C SER A 407 16.94 -26.79 -13.84
N LEU A 408 16.98 -25.53 -14.28
CA LEU A 408 17.47 -25.14 -15.61
C LEU A 408 19.00 -25.04 -15.71
N LEU A 409 19.68 -24.72 -14.59
CA LEU A 409 21.11 -24.35 -14.59
C LEU A 409 22.05 -25.29 -13.82
N GLY A 410 21.53 -26.33 -13.18
CA GLY A 410 22.35 -27.35 -12.53
C GLY A 410 22.75 -27.05 -11.08
N GLY A 411 21.86 -26.44 -10.30
CA GLY A 411 21.94 -26.50 -8.83
C GLY A 411 22.51 -25.27 -8.10
N ASP A 412 23.44 -24.54 -8.71
CA ASP A 412 24.19 -23.47 -8.03
C ASP A 412 23.52 -22.09 -8.22
N VAL A 413 22.50 -21.79 -7.40
CA VAL A 413 21.67 -20.57 -7.55
C VAL A 413 21.51 -19.82 -6.22
N ILE A 414 21.52 -18.49 -6.30
CA ILE A 414 21.12 -17.57 -5.23
C ILE A 414 20.04 -16.64 -5.78
N VAL A 415 18.95 -16.48 -5.03
CA VAL A 415 17.87 -15.54 -5.33
C VAL A 415 17.66 -14.64 -4.14
N VAL A 416 17.64 -13.34 -4.36
CA VAL A 416 17.28 -12.32 -3.37
C VAL A 416 16.05 -11.59 -3.87
N VAL A 417 15.03 -11.50 -3.05
CA VAL A 417 13.81 -10.73 -3.35
C VAL A 417 13.68 -9.62 -2.33
N GLU A 418 13.52 -8.40 -2.81
CA GLU A 418 13.21 -7.22 -1.99
C GLU A 418 11.83 -6.73 -2.39
N ALA A 419 10.92 -6.52 -1.43
CA ALA A 419 9.55 -6.14 -1.75
C ALA A 419 8.93 -5.20 -0.72
N ASN A 420 8.04 -4.34 -1.23
CA ASN A 420 7.20 -3.46 -0.45
C ASN A 420 5.79 -4.03 -0.40
N HIS A 421 5.23 -4.12 0.80
CA HIS A 421 3.93 -4.74 1.03
C HIS A 421 2.90 -3.68 1.40
N THR A 422 1.87 -3.48 0.56
CA THR A 422 0.80 -2.52 0.91
C THR A 422 -0.03 -2.97 2.10
N CYS A 423 -0.01 -4.26 2.43
CA CYS A 423 -0.65 -4.78 3.62
C CYS A 423 -0.02 -4.27 4.93
N MET A 424 1.21 -3.75 4.89
CA MET A 424 1.88 -3.10 6.02
C MET A 424 1.51 -1.62 6.17
N ILE A 425 0.94 -1.02 5.12
CA ILE A 425 0.41 0.35 5.19
C ILE A 425 -0.85 0.37 6.04
N SER A 426 -1.77 -0.56 5.77
CA SER A 426 -3.09 -0.53 6.38
C SER A 426 -3.22 -1.27 7.73
N ARG A 427 -2.10 -1.73 8.31
CA ARG A 427 -2.11 -2.54 9.54
C ARG A 427 -0.89 -2.31 10.44
N GLY A 428 -1.09 -2.62 11.72
CA GLY A 428 -0.01 -2.70 12.70
C GLY A 428 0.58 -1.34 13.01
N ILE A 429 1.89 -1.19 12.78
CA ILE A 429 2.60 0.08 12.96
C ILE A 429 2.33 1.11 11.85
N GLU A 430 1.56 0.74 10.82
CA GLU A 430 1.13 1.62 9.72
C GLU A 430 2.31 2.36 9.07
N LYS A 431 3.38 1.61 8.79
CA LYS A 431 4.67 2.18 8.39
C LYS A 431 4.81 2.25 6.87
N PHE A 432 4.95 3.47 6.37
CA PHE A 432 5.26 3.74 4.97
C PHE A 432 6.68 3.33 4.60
N GLY A 433 6.85 2.88 3.36
CA GLY A 433 8.16 2.53 2.80
C GLY A 433 8.86 1.35 3.48
N SER A 434 8.14 0.54 4.28
CA SER A 434 8.71 -0.68 4.82
C SER A 434 8.94 -1.70 3.70
N SER A 435 10.17 -2.17 3.59
CA SER A 435 10.58 -3.23 2.66
C SER A 435 11.00 -4.48 3.42
N THR A 436 10.76 -5.64 2.83
CA THR A 436 11.20 -6.94 3.34
C THR A 436 12.12 -7.60 2.32
N ALA A 437 13.16 -8.27 2.81
CA ALA A 437 14.12 -8.99 1.98
C ALA A 437 14.13 -10.47 2.34
N THR A 438 14.17 -11.33 1.33
CA THR A 438 14.25 -12.79 1.47
C THR A 438 15.34 -13.32 0.58
N ILE A 439 16.03 -14.36 1.03
CA ILE A 439 17.12 -15.00 0.31
C ILE A 439 16.86 -16.50 0.22
N ALA A 440 16.97 -17.07 -0.97
CA ALA A 440 17.00 -18.51 -1.19
C ALA A 440 18.33 -18.89 -1.85
N VAL A 441 19.01 -19.88 -1.29
CA VAL A 441 20.28 -20.40 -1.80
C VAL A 441 20.19 -21.89 -2.05
N LEU A 442 20.78 -22.31 -3.16
CA LEU A 442 20.85 -23.69 -3.64
C LEU A 442 22.28 -24.02 -4.10
N GLY A 443 22.63 -25.31 -4.03
CA GLY A 443 23.94 -25.81 -4.45
C GLY A 443 25.09 -25.17 -3.67
N ARG A 444 26.16 -24.78 -4.36
CA ARG A 444 27.35 -24.17 -3.77
C ARG A 444 27.06 -22.90 -2.98
N PHE A 445 26.04 -22.11 -3.35
CA PHE A 445 25.68 -20.93 -2.56
C PHE A 445 25.19 -21.29 -1.15
N SER A 446 24.71 -22.51 -0.90
CA SER A 446 24.33 -22.97 0.44
C SER A 446 25.55 -23.20 1.34
N THR A 447 26.68 -23.65 0.78
CA THR A 447 27.89 -24.05 1.53
C THR A 447 29.06 -23.07 1.44
N ASP A 448 29.02 -22.10 0.52
CA ASP A 448 30.09 -21.11 0.29
C ASP A 448 29.64 -19.69 0.69
N PRO A 449 29.94 -19.23 1.92
CA PRO A 449 29.63 -17.88 2.37
C PRO A 449 30.33 -16.79 1.58
N ALA A 450 31.52 -17.05 1.04
CA ALA A 450 32.29 -16.05 0.29
C ALA A 450 31.63 -15.79 -1.07
N ALA A 451 31.17 -16.84 -1.76
CA ALA A 451 30.39 -16.70 -2.99
C ALA A 451 29.07 -15.93 -2.75
N ARG A 452 28.36 -16.22 -1.65
CA ARG A 452 27.16 -15.44 -1.26
C ARG A 452 27.48 -13.97 -1.03
N ALA A 453 28.50 -13.67 -0.22
CA ALA A 453 28.89 -12.30 0.09
C ALA A 453 29.27 -11.52 -1.19
N LYS A 454 30.02 -12.16 -2.10
CA LYS A 454 30.39 -11.58 -3.39
C LYS A 454 29.18 -11.23 -4.25
N PHE A 455 28.15 -12.09 -4.28
CA PHE A 455 26.89 -11.77 -4.98
C PHE A 455 26.13 -10.63 -4.29
N LEU A 456 25.96 -10.69 -2.97
CA LEU A 456 25.22 -9.66 -2.23
C LEU A 456 25.85 -8.27 -2.38
N GLN A 457 27.19 -8.18 -2.41
CA GLN A 457 27.92 -6.93 -2.64
C GLN A 457 27.76 -6.39 -4.07
N SER A 458 27.29 -7.21 -5.03
CA SER A 458 27.03 -6.78 -6.40
C SER A 458 25.65 -6.15 -6.59
N ILE A 459 24.73 -6.32 -5.62
CA ILE A 459 23.40 -5.73 -5.65
C ILE A 459 23.54 -4.21 -5.45
N PRO A 460 22.98 -3.37 -6.34
CA PRO A 460 23.12 -1.93 -6.24
C PRO A 460 22.40 -1.38 -5.00
N ASN A 461 23.02 -0.39 -4.35
CA ASN A 461 22.37 0.36 -3.27
C ASN A 461 21.23 1.23 -3.84
N THR A 462 20.00 0.78 -3.67
CA THR A 462 18.77 1.47 -4.13
C THR A 462 18.37 2.66 -3.24
N ALA A 463 19.09 2.92 -2.15
CA ALA A 463 18.78 3.96 -1.15
C ALA A 463 18.84 5.43 -1.64
N VAL A 464 19.05 5.70 -2.94
CA VAL A 464 19.29 7.05 -3.47
C VAL A 464 18.20 7.54 -4.43
N SER A 465 17.27 6.69 -4.88
CA SER A 465 16.40 7.02 -6.04
C SER A 465 14.92 7.30 -5.72
N GLY A 466 14.52 7.43 -4.45
CA GLY A 466 13.10 7.56 -4.07
C GLY A 466 12.83 8.57 -2.96
N ARG A 467 13.30 9.81 -3.11
CA ARG A 467 12.79 10.97 -2.35
C ARG A 467 11.84 11.79 -3.20
#